data_AF-A0A259MCH7-F1
#
_entry.id   AF-A0A259MCH7-F1
#
_cell.length_a   1.000
_cell.length_b   1.000
_cell.length_c   1.000
_cell.angle_alpha   90.00
_cell.angle_beta   90.00
_cell.angle_gamma   90.00
#
_symmetry.space_group_name_H-M   'P 1'
#
loop_
_entity.id
_entity.type
_entity.pdbx_description
1 polymer ?
#
loop_
_entity_poly.entity_id
_entity_poly.type
_entity_poly.pdbx_seq_one_letter_code
_entity_poly.pdbx_strand_id
1 'polypeptide(L)'
;DAWAIVKGSKKKDLAMEFIKYATGSKPLAGMPDVAYGPTRKSSMPLADQSAAPHLPTAHLDKGIQAGSEFWADYGESLGEKFNEWLLK
;
A
#
# COMPACT_ATOMS: atom_id res chain seq x y z
N ASP A 1 0.67 0.84 -1.96
CA ASP A 1 1.70 -0.09 -2.48
C ASP A 1 1.22 -1.51 -2.52
N ALA A 2 1.91 -2.34 -3.29
CA ALA A 2 1.63 -3.77 -3.45
C ALA A 2 2.93 -4.56 -3.57
N TRP A 3 2.89 -5.84 -3.17
CA TRP A 3 3.94 -6.80 -3.50
C TRP A 3 3.78 -7.27 -4.94
N ALA A 4 4.88 -7.37 -5.68
CA ALA A 4 4.91 -7.93 -7.02
C ALA A 4 6.08 -8.90 -7.18
N ILE A 5 5.91 -9.91 -8.03
CA ILE A 5 6.99 -10.82 -8.43
C ILE A 5 7.27 -10.56 -9.92
N VAL A 6 8.50 -10.15 -10.22
CA VAL A 6 8.93 -9.88 -11.59
C VAL A 6 8.85 -11.17 -12.44
N LYS A 7 8.29 -11.05 -13.64
CA LYS A 7 8.18 -12.16 -14.60
C LYS A 7 9.56 -12.77 -14.88
N GLY A 8 9.65 -14.10 -14.83
CA GLY A 8 10.91 -14.82 -15.06
C GLY A 8 11.79 -14.99 -13.81
N SER A 9 11.34 -14.56 -12.63
CA SER A 9 12.07 -14.81 -11.39
C SER A 9 12.33 -16.30 -11.17
N LYS A 10 13.61 -16.67 -11.03
CA LYS A 10 14.04 -18.04 -10.69
C LYS A 10 13.69 -18.45 -9.26
N LYS A 11 13.22 -17.50 -8.43
CA LYS A 11 12.88 -17.71 -7.01
C LYS A 11 11.38 -17.49 -6.74
N LYS A 12 10.53 -17.78 -7.72
CA LYS A 12 9.08 -17.52 -7.63
C LYS A 12 8.45 -18.13 -6.37
N ASP A 13 8.74 -19.39 -6.07
CA ASP A 13 8.11 -20.09 -4.94
C ASP A 13 8.54 -19.48 -3.59
N LEU A 14 9.83 -19.22 -3.41
CA LEU A 14 10.35 -18.52 -2.23
C LEU A 14 9.76 -17.10 -2.09
N ALA A 15 9.59 -16.37 -3.20
CA ALA A 15 8.98 -15.06 -3.17
C ALA A 15 7.50 -15.13 -2.75
N MET A 16 6.76 -16.15 -3.16
CA MET A 16 5.38 -16.39 -2.70
C MET A 16 5.33 -16.72 -1.20
N GLU A 17 6.26 -17.53 -0.70
CA GLU A 17 6.39 -17.80 0.74
C GLU A 17 6.68 -16.52 1.54
N PHE A 18 7.59 -15.69 1.02
CA PHE A 18 7.88 -14.39 1.62
C PHE A 18 6.67 -13.48 1.64
N ILE A 19 5.94 -13.32 0.54
CA ILE A 19 4.72 -12.49 0.49
C ILE A 19 3.68 -13.01 1.48
N LYS A 20 3.49 -14.33 1.57
CA LYS A 20 2.60 -14.95 2.55
C LYS A 20 3.01 -14.61 3.98
N TYR A 21 4.30 -14.67 4.30
CA TYR A 21 4.82 -14.28 5.60
C TYR A 21 4.62 -12.78 5.86
N ALA A 22 5.08 -11.92 4.95
CA ALA A 22 5.07 -10.46 5.10
C ALA A 22 3.64 -9.89 5.23
N THR A 23 2.66 -10.54 4.62
CA THR A 23 1.22 -10.16 4.71
C THR A 23 0.48 -10.85 5.86
N GLY A 24 1.16 -11.65 6.69
CA GLY A 24 0.59 -12.25 7.89
C GLY A 24 0.26 -11.23 8.98
N SER A 25 -0.65 -11.57 9.90
CA SER A 25 -1.19 -10.59 10.87
C SER A 25 -0.12 -9.88 11.70
N LYS A 26 0.86 -10.65 12.23
CA LYS A 26 1.90 -10.13 13.11
C LYS A 26 2.96 -9.32 12.35
N PRO A 27 3.54 -9.79 11.23
CA PRO A 27 4.46 -8.97 10.43
C PRO A 27 3.81 -7.68 9.91
N LEU A 28 2.51 -7.72 9.64
CA LEU A 28 1.75 -6.60 9.13
C LEU A 28 1.05 -5.78 10.22
N ALA A 29 1.35 -6.01 11.51
CA ALA A 29 0.71 -5.35 12.64
C ALA A 29 0.94 -3.82 12.68
N GLY A 30 1.89 -3.30 11.91
CA GLY A 30 2.02 -1.86 11.70
C GLY A 30 3.36 -1.50 11.07
N MET A 31 3.41 -0.29 10.51
CA MET A 31 4.66 0.41 10.22
C MET A 31 4.66 1.72 11.04
N PRO A 32 4.77 1.62 12.38
CA PRO A 32 4.55 2.76 13.28
C PRO A 32 5.49 3.93 12.98
N ASP A 33 6.70 3.63 12.50
CA ASP A 33 7.72 4.63 12.15
C ASP A 33 7.30 5.57 11.00
N VAL A 34 6.30 5.19 10.19
CA VAL A 34 5.84 5.97 9.02
C VAL A 34 4.33 6.23 9.02
N ALA A 35 3.66 6.06 10.17
CA ALA A 35 2.22 6.30 10.34
C ALA A 35 1.31 5.57 9.33
N TYR A 36 1.76 4.45 8.77
CA TYR A 36 0.91 3.60 7.92
C TYR A 36 0.16 2.56 8.74
N GLY A 37 -1.15 2.56 8.53
CA GLY A 37 -2.04 1.57 9.12
C GLY A 37 -1.86 0.20 8.47
N PRO A 38 -2.16 -0.88 9.20
CA PRO A 38 -2.08 -2.22 8.66
C PRO A 38 -3.13 -2.45 7.56
N THR A 39 -2.75 -3.12 6.47
CA THR A 39 -3.65 -3.39 5.35
C THR A 39 -4.58 -4.60 5.58
N ARG A 40 -4.37 -5.38 6.66
CA ARG A 40 -5.21 -6.53 7.05
C ARG A 40 -6.01 -6.21 8.32
N LYS A 41 -7.32 -6.47 8.31
CA LYS A 41 -8.19 -6.24 9.49
C LYS A 41 -7.70 -6.94 10.76
N SER A 42 -7.20 -8.16 10.64
CA SER A 42 -6.69 -8.95 11.78
C SER A 42 -5.37 -8.44 12.37
N SER A 43 -4.71 -7.50 11.70
CA SER A 43 -3.46 -6.90 12.16
C SER A 43 -3.71 -5.71 13.09
N MET A 44 -4.84 -5.01 12.94
CA MET A 44 -5.17 -3.84 13.76
C MET A 44 -5.17 -4.13 15.27
N PRO A 45 -5.67 -5.27 15.78
CA PRO A 45 -5.56 -5.59 17.21
C PRO A 45 -4.13 -5.80 17.72
N LEU A 46 -3.16 -5.98 16.81
CA LEU A 46 -1.75 -6.17 17.13
C LEU A 46 -0.93 -4.88 16.96
N ALA A 47 -1.55 -3.81 16.42
CA ALA A 47 -0.92 -2.53 16.19
C ALA A 47 -0.79 -1.72 17.49
N ASP A 48 0.05 -0.67 17.46
CA ASP A 48 0.03 0.35 18.49
C ASP A 48 -1.32 1.09 18.48
N GLN A 49 -2.11 0.88 19.52
CA GLN A 49 -3.45 1.45 19.63
C GLN A 49 -3.43 2.97 19.80
N SER A 50 -2.32 3.56 20.25
CA SER A 50 -2.18 5.01 20.33
C SER A 50 -2.15 5.66 18.94
N ALA A 51 -1.68 4.94 17.92
CA ALA A 51 -1.67 5.40 16.54
C ALA A 51 -3.03 5.28 15.85
N ALA A 52 -3.91 4.37 16.30
CA ALA A 52 -5.19 4.07 15.66
C ALA A 52 -6.05 5.30 15.27
N PRO A 53 -6.28 6.30 16.14
CA PRO A 53 -7.05 7.49 15.78
C PRO A 53 -6.35 8.41 14.77
N HIS A 54 -5.06 8.23 14.52
CA HIS A 54 -4.26 9.01 13.57
C HIS A 54 -4.08 8.32 12.21
N LEU A 55 -4.49 7.05 12.07
CA LEU A 55 -4.35 6.31 10.82
C LEU A 55 -5.43 6.72 9.80
N PRO A 56 -5.12 6.72 8.49
CA PRO A 56 -6.11 7.02 7.43
C PRO A 56 -7.36 6.14 7.50
N THR A 57 -7.23 4.90 7.96
CA THR A 57 -8.35 3.95 8.10
C THR A 57 -9.41 4.39 9.12
N ALA A 58 -9.09 5.30 10.04
CA ALA A 58 -10.04 5.87 10.98
C ALA A 58 -10.84 7.06 10.41
N HIS A 59 -10.46 7.57 9.23
CA HIS A 59 -11.03 8.78 8.61
C HIS A 59 -11.46 8.54 7.16
N LEU A 60 -11.91 7.32 6.84
CA LEU A 60 -12.33 6.94 5.47
C LEU A 60 -13.55 7.74 4.98
N ASP A 61 -14.34 8.30 5.89
CA ASP A 61 -15.48 9.19 5.62
C ASP A 61 -15.06 10.60 5.16
N LYS A 62 -13.82 11.01 5.42
CA LYS A 62 -13.27 12.31 5.04
C LYS A 62 -12.39 12.25 3.79
N GLY A 63 -11.81 11.09 3.52
CA GLY A 63 -10.89 10.89 2.40
C GLY A 63 -11.59 10.48 1.11
N ILE A 64 -10.88 10.63 -0.02
CA ILE A 64 -11.28 10.07 -1.31
C ILE A 64 -10.32 8.92 -1.61
N GLN A 65 -10.87 7.72 -1.83
CA GLN A 65 -10.07 6.59 -2.25
C GLN A 65 -9.60 6.79 -3.69
N ALA A 66 -8.30 6.75 -3.92
CA ALA A 66 -7.73 6.78 -5.26
C ALA A 66 -8.17 5.52 -6.04
N GLY A 67 -8.76 5.71 -7.22
CA GLY A 67 -9.20 4.62 -8.10
C GLY A 67 -8.01 3.94 -8.78
N SER A 68 -7.64 2.74 -8.33
CA SER A 68 -6.48 2.02 -8.89
C SER A 68 -6.63 1.70 -10.38
N GLU A 69 -7.84 1.39 -10.84
CA GLU A 69 -8.14 1.14 -12.26
C GLU A 69 -7.92 2.39 -13.11
N PHE A 70 -8.47 3.53 -12.69
CA PHE A 70 -8.26 4.81 -13.37
C PHE A 70 -6.77 5.15 -13.49
N TRP A 71 -5.99 4.99 -12.42
CA TRP A 71 -4.56 5.29 -12.45
C TRP A 71 -3.74 4.26 -13.23
N ALA A 72 -4.20 3.00 -13.32
CA ALA A 72 -3.59 2.00 -14.19
C ALA A 72 -3.79 2.34 -15.68
N ASP A 73 -4.97 2.84 -16.06
CA ASP A 73 -5.30 3.18 -17.44
C ASP A 73 -4.71 4.54 -17.88
N TYR A 74 -4.69 5.54 -17.00
CA TYR A 74 -4.38 6.93 -17.36
C TYR A 74 -3.11 7.50 -16.73
N GLY A 75 -2.53 6.84 -15.72
CA GLY A 75 -1.48 7.42 -14.89
C GLY A 75 -0.22 7.85 -15.65
N GLU A 76 0.21 7.07 -16.64
CA GLU A 76 1.36 7.41 -17.49
C GLU A 76 1.09 8.70 -18.30
N SER A 77 -0.03 8.74 -19.04
CA SER A 77 -0.39 9.90 -19.86
C SER A 77 -0.61 11.18 -19.05
N LEU A 78 -1.14 11.06 -17.82
CA LEU A 78 -1.31 12.18 -16.91
C LEU A 78 0.02 12.65 -16.32
N GLY A 79 0.94 11.73 -16.05
CA GLY A 79 2.30 12.03 -15.62
C GLY A 79 3.09 12.81 -16.67
N GLU A 80 2.99 12.43 -17.95
CA GLU A 80 3.61 13.17 -19.06
C GLU A 80 3.09 14.60 -19.14
N LYS A 81 1.76 14.79 -19.10
CA LYS A 81 1.13 16.11 -19.09
C LYS A 81 1.54 16.96 -17.88
N PHE A 82 1.68 16.33 -16.71
CA PHE A 82 2.15 17.01 -15.51
C PHE A 82 3.60 17.49 -15.67
N ASN A 83 4.48 16.67 -16.24
CA ASN A 83 5.85 17.06 -16.52
C ASN A 83 5.95 18.18 -17.57
N GLU A 84 5.14 18.14 -18.63
CA GLU A 84 5.06 19.23 -19.61
C GLU A 84 4.59 20.54 -18.99
N TRP A 85 3.65 20.48 -18.04
CA TRP A 85 3.18 21.65 -17.31
C TRP A 85 4.28 22.27 -16.44
N LEU A 86 5.11 21.46 -15.75
CA LEU A 86 6.21 21.96 -14.91
C LEU A 86 7.32 22.69 -15.68
N LEU A 87 7.46 22.42 -16.98
CA LEU A 87 8.47 23.04 -17.83
C LEU A 87 8.05 24.41 -18.40
N LYS A 88 6.79 24.83 -18.17
CA LYS A 88 6.27 26.14 -18.55
C LYS A 88 6.39 27.12 -17.39
#